data_AF-A0A3D4EMV6-F1
#
_entry.id   AF-A0A3D4EMV6-F1
#
_cell.length_a   1.000
_cell.length_b   1.000
_cell.length_c   1.000
_cell.angle_alpha   90.00
_cell.angle_beta   90.00
_cell.angle_gamma   90.00
#
_symmetry.space_group_name_H-M   'P 1'
#
loop_
_entity.id
_entity.type
_entity.pdbx_description
1 polymer ?
#
loop_
_entity_poly.entity_id
_entity_poly.type
_entity_poly.pdbx_seq_one_letter_code
_entity_poly.pdbx_strand_id
1 'polypeptide(L)'
;MLKLITKFKLFIANLTGKIGFYPSLFAFGGLLFGFAMLYAEDQGVSSFLIENAPQLVINDADTARTLLSTFIGGIISLMVFSFSMVMILLNQASNNYSPRILPGLISNKKHQNVLGFYIATLIYCILILLSIKPT
;
A
#
# COMPACT_ATOMS: atom_id res chain seq x y z
N MET A 1 6.08 -9.74 34.28
CA MET A 1 6.34 -8.73 33.22
C MET A 1 7.15 -9.32 32.05
N LEU A 2 8.32 -9.94 32.27
CA LEU A 2 9.14 -10.53 31.20
C LEU A 2 8.44 -11.63 30.35
N LYS A 3 7.65 -12.53 30.96
CA LYS A 3 6.90 -13.59 30.23
C LYS A 3 5.91 -13.03 29.19
N LEU A 4 5.36 -11.84 29.44
CA LEU A 4 4.40 -11.20 28.54
C LEU A 4 5.14 -10.61 27.33
N ILE A 5 6.31 -9.99 27.57
CA ILE A 5 7.19 -9.44 26.52
C ILE A 5 7.73 -10.55 25.61
N THR A 6 8.12 -11.70 26.16
CA THR A 6 8.55 -12.85 25.35
C THR A 6 7.41 -13.48 24.57
N LYS A 7 6.21 -13.60 25.14
CA LYS A 7 5.01 -14.03 24.38
C LYS A 7 4.69 -13.06 23.24
N PHE A 8 4.80 -11.75 23.48
CA PHE A 8 4.57 -10.73 22.47
C PHE A 8 5.63 -10.77 21.37
N LYS A 9 6.91 -10.93 21.72
CA LYS A 9 8.01 -11.13 20.75
C LYS A 9 7.84 -12.40 19.93
N LEU A 10 7.44 -13.51 20.54
CA LEU A 10 7.19 -14.78 19.85
C LEU A 10 5.95 -14.70 18.94
N PHE A 11 4.91 -13.99 19.36
CA PHE A 11 3.73 -13.73 18.55
C PHE A 11 4.08 -12.86 17.33
N ILE A 12 4.84 -11.77 17.54
CA ILE A 12 5.38 -10.97 16.43
C ILE A 12 6.28 -11.81 15.53
N ALA A 13 7.18 -12.63 16.07
CA ALA A 13 8.05 -13.49 15.26
C ALA A 13 7.27 -14.50 14.40
N ASN A 14 6.21 -15.10 14.94
CA ASN A 14 5.30 -16.00 14.21
C ASN A 14 4.46 -15.27 13.15
N LEU A 15 4.14 -14.00 13.38
CA LEU A 15 3.45 -13.16 12.39
C LEU A 15 4.41 -12.70 11.29
N THR A 16 5.61 -12.24 11.64
CA THR A 16 6.64 -11.79 10.68
C THR A 16 7.19 -12.94 9.82
N GLY A 17 7.05 -14.19 10.26
CA GLY A 17 7.35 -15.38 9.45
C GLY A 17 6.35 -15.62 8.30
N LYS A 18 5.21 -14.93 8.28
CA LYS A 18 4.21 -15.05 7.21
C LYS A 18 4.47 -14.03 6.10
N ILE A 19 4.40 -14.49 4.87
CA ILE A 19 4.64 -13.70 3.65
C ILE A 19 3.73 -12.45 3.57
N GLY A 20 2.54 -12.50 4.18
CA GLY A 20 1.56 -11.40 4.17
C GLY A 20 1.72 -10.33 5.25
N PHE A 21 2.65 -10.49 6.21
CA PHE A 21 2.73 -9.58 7.36
C PHE A 21 3.14 -8.16 6.99
N TYR A 22 4.22 -7.99 6.22
CA TYR A 22 4.66 -6.67 5.77
C TYR A 22 3.59 -5.99 4.91
N PRO A 23 3.02 -6.64 3.88
CA PRO A 23 1.91 -6.05 3.12
C PRO A 23 0.74 -5.60 4.00
N SER A 24 0.32 -6.40 4.99
CA SER A 24 -0.76 -6.01 5.91
C SER A 24 -0.42 -4.80 6.78
N LEU A 25 0.85 -4.66 7.18
CA LEU A 25 1.30 -3.51 7.97
C LEU A 25 1.27 -2.22 7.14
N PHE A 26 1.76 -2.28 5.89
CA PHE A 26 1.67 -1.16 4.96
C PHE A 26 0.23 -0.81 4.63
N ALA A 27 -0.64 -1.80 4.42
CA ALA A 27 -2.07 -1.60 4.20
C ALA A 27 -2.71 -0.82 5.36
N PHE A 28 -2.41 -1.21 6.60
CA PHE A 28 -2.86 -0.51 7.80
C PHE A 28 -2.31 0.92 7.87
N GLY A 29 -1.05 1.13 7.49
CA GLY A 29 -0.44 2.45 7.38
C GLY A 29 -1.14 3.34 6.36
N GLY A 30 -1.44 2.83 5.16
CA GLY A 30 -2.19 3.57 4.13
C GLY A 30 -3.61 3.93 4.58
N LEU A 31 -4.27 3.03 5.33
CA LEU A 31 -5.58 3.28 5.91
C LEU A 31 -5.52 4.40 6.96
N LEU A 32 -4.57 4.35 7.90
CA LEU A 32 -4.38 5.40 8.89
C LEU A 32 -4.04 6.75 8.25
N PHE A 33 -3.19 6.73 7.22
CA PHE A 33 -2.83 7.93 6.48
C PHE A 33 -4.03 8.52 5.72
N GLY A 34 -4.87 7.67 5.13
CA GLY A 34 -6.14 8.09 4.53
C GLY A 34 -7.04 8.79 5.54
N PHE A 35 -7.30 8.17 6.70
CA PHE A 35 -8.09 8.80 7.76
C PHE A 35 -7.49 10.11 8.27
N ALA A 36 -6.16 10.18 8.42
CA ALA A 36 -5.48 11.41 8.82
C ALA A 36 -5.70 12.54 7.80
N MET A 37 -5.64 12.24 6.50
CA MET A 37 -5.91 13.21 5.44
C MET A 37 -7.38 13.65 5.42
N LEU A 38 -8.32 12.73 5.62
CA LEU A 38 -9.75 13.08 5.74
C LEU A 38 -10.02 13.98 6.95
N TYR A 39 -9.40 13.68 8.08
CA TYR A 39 -9.49 14.53 9.26
C TYR A 39 -8.87 15.92 9.01
N ALA A 40 -7.75 15.99 8.30
CA ALA A 40 -7.12 17.25 7.93
C ALA A 40 -8.02 18.08 6.99
N GLU A 41 -8.73 17.43 6.07
CA GLU A 41 -9.72 18.08 5.20
C GLU A 41 -10.85 18.71 6.02
N ASP A 42 -11.40 18.00 7.01
CA ASP A 42 -12.42 18.53 7.92
C ASP A 42 -11.95 19.75 8.73
N GLN A 43 -10.64 19.89 8.96
CA GLN A 43 -10.03 21.06 9.61
C GLN A 43 -9.82 22.26 8.67
N GLY A 44 -10.23 22.17 7.41
CA GLY A 44 -10.15 23.27 6.45
C GLY A 44 -8.78 23.42 5.78
N VAL A 45 -7.97 22.36 5.73
CA VAL A 45 -6.66 22.38 5.02
C VAL A 45 -6.82 22.76 3.55
N SER A 46 -7.88 22.31 2.88
CA SER A 46 -8.18 22.73 1.51
C SER A 46 -8.43 24.23 1.40
N SER A 47 -9.18 24.83 2.32
CA SER A 47 -9.42 26.29 2.33
C SER A 47 -8.12 27.07 2.52
N PHE A 48 -7.25 26.61 3.44
CA PHE A 48 -5.92 27.21 3.65
C PHE A 48 -5.03 27.12 2.40
N LEU A 49 -5.06 25.98 1.70
CA LEU A 49 -4.28 25.77 0.47
C LEU A 49 -4.79 26.62 -0.70
N ILE A 50 -6.11 26.81 -0.82
CA ILE A 50 -6.68 27.68 -1.85
C ILE A 50 -6.22 29.14 -1.66
N GLU A 51 -6.16 29.61 -0.41
CA GLU A 51 -5.75 30.98 -0.10
C GLU A 51 -4.24 31.21 -0.32
N ASN A 52 -3.40 30.26 0.07
CA ASN A 52 -1.94 30.44 0.05
C ASN A 52 -1.25 29.89 -1.22
N ALA A 53 -1.86 28.90 -1.88
CA ALA A 53 -1.28 28.20 -3.03
C ALA A 53 -2.35 27.65 -3.99
N PRO A 54 -3.18 28.51 -4.62
CA PRO A 54 -4.31 28.09 -5.45
C PRO A 54 -3.91 27.21 -6.65
N GLN A 55 -2.65 27.29 -7.11
CA GLN A 55 -2.13 26.46 -8.20
C GLN A 55 -1.96 24.98 -7.81
N LEU A 56 -1.88 24.67 -6.52
CA LEU A 56 -1.73 23.29 -6.03
C LEU A 56 -3.07 22.60 -5.77
N VAL A 57 -4.19 23.32 -5.87
CA VAL A 57 -5.53 22.82 -5.55
C VAL A 57 -6.32 22.56 -6.83
N ILE A 58 -6.89 21.37 -6.92
CA ILE A 58 -7.83 21.01 -7.98
C ILE A 58 -9.22 21.45 -7.53
N ASN A 59 -9.76 22.49 -8.16
CA ASN A 59 -11.08 23.05 -7.82
C ASN A 59 -12.25 22.33 -8.52
N ASP A 60 -11.99 21.17 -9.15
CA ASP A 60 -12.99 20.38 -9.85
C ASP A 60 -13.03 18.93 -9.34
N ALA A 61 -14.18 18.53 -8.81
CA ALA A 61 -14.37 17.21 -8.20
C ALA A 61 -14.28 16.08 -9.22
N ASP A 62 -14.73 16.31 -10.47
CA ASP A 62 -14.71 15.29 -11.52
C ASP A 62 -13.29 15.06 -12.05
N THR A 63 -12.49 16.11 -12.17
CA THR A 63 -11.05 16.02 -12.45
C THR A 63 -10.33 15.22 -11.35
N ALA A 64 -10.60 15.51 -10.08
CA ALA A 64 -10.02 14.77 -8.96
C ALA A 64 -10.40 13.28 -9.00
N ARG A 65 -11.68 12.95 -9.23
CA ARG A 65 -12.14 11.55 -9.39
C ARG A 65 -11.45 10.84 -10.55
N THR A 66 -11.32 11.52 -11.68
CA THR A 66 -10.69 10.97 -12.89
C THR A 66 -9.23 10.67 -12.64
N LEU A 67 -8.50 11.59 -12.01
CA LEU A 67 -7.09 11.39 -11.64
C LEU A 67 -6.93 10.24 -10.64
N LEU A 68 -7.72 10.22 -9.56
CA LEU A 68 -7.65 9.15 -8.57
C LEU A 68 -7.99 7.79 -9.18
N SER A 69 -9.04 7.70 -10.01
CA SER A 69 -9.42 6.47 -10.71
C SER A 69 -8.32 6.00 -11.66
N THR A 70 -7.67 6.94 -12.37
CA THR A 70 -6.52 6.65 -13.24
C THR A 70 -5.33 6.12 -12.43
N PHE A 71 -5.03 6.72 -11.28
CA PHE A 71 -3.97 6.23 -10.40
C PHE A 71 -4.29 4.86 -9.79
N ILE A 72 -5.54 4.61 -9.38
CA ILE A 72 -5.97 3.30 -8.88
C ILE A 72 -5.75 2.25 -9.98
N GLY A 73 -6.22 2.49 -11.20
CA GLY A 73 -6.01 1.58 -12.33
C GLY A 73 -4.53 1.39 -12.67
N GLY A 74 -3.74 2.46 -12.65
CA GLY A 74 -2.29 2.42 -12.89
C GLY A 74 -1.54 1.61 -11.83
N ILE A 75 -1.85 1.80 -10.55
CA ILE A 75 -1.23 1.06 -9.43
C ILE A 75 -1.62 -0.41 -9.46
N ILE A 76 -2.89 -0.74 -9.76
CA ILE A 76 -3.31 -2.14 -9.96
C ILE A 76 -2.50 -2.77 -11.10
N SER A 77 -2.34 -2.07 -12.22
CA SER A 77 -1.55 -2.56 -13.35
C SER A 77 -0.09 -2.79 -12.97
N LEU A 78 0.54 -1.85 -12.26
CA LEU A 78 1.91 -1.99 -11.75
C LEU A 78 2.04 -3.14 -10.75
N MET A 79 1.05 -3.35 -9.89
CA MET A 79 1.00 -4.44 -8.93
C MET A 79 0.97 -5.81 -9.63
N VAL A 80 0.03 -5.98 -10.57
CA VAL A 80 -0.11 -7.22 -11.36
C VAL A 80 1.14 -7.48 -12.18
N PHE A 81 1.69 -6.46 -12.84
CA PHE A 81 2.92 -6.56 -13.61
C PHE A 81 4.11 -7.00 -12.75
N SER A 82 4.29 -6.35 -11.59
CA SER A 82 5.39 -6.67 -10.67
C SER A 82 5.29 -8.09 -10.11
N PHE A 83 4.07 -8.52 -9.74
CA PHE A 83 3.84 -9.88 -9.27
C PHE A 83 4.10 -10.92 -10.36
N SER A 84 3.65 -10.63 -11.59
CA SER A 84 3.90 -11.49 -12.75
C SER A 84 5.38 -11.66 -13.02
N MET A 85 6.17 -10.58 -12.95
CA MET A 85 7.62 -10.64 -13.11
C MET A 85 8.28 -11.51 -12.03
N VAL A 86 7.87 -11.39 -10.77
CA VAL A 86 8.37 -12.24 -9.68
C VAL A 86 8.04 -13.71 -9.96
N MET A 87 6.82 -14.03 -10.40
CA MET A 87 6.43 -15.40 -10.71
C MET A 87 7.20 -15.98 -11.90
N ILE A 88 7.48 -15.18 -12.94
CA ILE A 88 8.33 -15.59 -14.06
C ILE A 88 9.73 -15.94 -13.57
N LEU A 89 10.33 -15.10 -12.73
CA LEU A 89 11.66 -15.35 -12.14
C LEU A 89 11.68 -16.62 -11.28
N LEU A 90 10.62 -16.87 -10.51
CA LEU A 90 10.49 -18.10 -9.72
C LEU A 90 10.36 -19.34 -10.60
N ASN A 91 9.61 -19.25 -11.69
CA ASN A 91 9.47 -20.34 -12.66
C ASN A 91 10.82 -20.65 -13.34
N GLN A 92 11.53 -19.61 -13.79
CA GLN A 92 12.89 -19.75 -14.31
C GLN A 92 13.85 -20.37 -13.29
N ALA A 93 13.76 -19.95 -12.02
CA ALA A 93 14.59 -20.50 -10.96
C ALA A 93 14.29 -22.00 -10.71
N SER A 94 13.01 -22.40 -10.74
CA SER A 94 12.61 -23.80 -10.56
C SER A 94 13.07 -24.72 -11.68
N ASN A 95 13.17 -24.20 -12.90
CA ASN A 95 13.58 -24.99 -14.06
C ASN A 95 15.10 -25.07 -14.22
N ASN A 96 15.83 -24.04 -13.79
CA ASN A 96 17.29 -23.95 -13.97
C ASN A 96 18.10 -24.29 -12.71
N TYR A 97 17.48 -24.34 -11.53
CA TYR A 97 18.17 -24.59 -10.25
C TYR A 97 17.42 -25.59 -9.37
N SER A 98 18.06 -26.02 -8.28
CA SER A 98 17.48 -26.97 -7.33
C SER A 98 16.22 -26.39 -6.63
N PRO A 99 15.16 -27.20 -6.41
CA PRO A 99 13.94 -26.75 -5.73
C PRO A 99 14.14 -26.15 -4.33
N ARG A 100 15.28 -26.40 -3.68
CA ARG A 100 15.60 -25.94 -2.32
C ARG A 100 15.82 -24.43 -2.20
N ILE A 101 16.09 -23.71 -3.29
CA ILE A 101 16.29 -22.25 -3.23
C ILE A 101 14.99 -21.44 -3.40
N LEU A 102 13.91 -22.04 -3.92
CA LEU A 102 12.64 -21.34 -4.14
C LEU A 102 12.03 -20.70 -2.88
N PRO A 103 11.98 -21.39 -1.72
CA PRO A 103 11.40 -20.79 -0.51
C PRO A 103 12.13 -19.51 -0.07
N GLY A 104 13.44 -19.44 -0.26
CA GLY A 104 14.26 -18.26 0.06
C GLY A 104 14.01 -17.08 -0.88
N LEU A 105 13.77 -17.35 -2.18
CA LEU A 105 13.42 -16.32 -3.17
C LEU A 105 12.02 -15.74 -2.93
N ILE A 106 11.04 -16.59 -2.60
CA ILE A 106 9.65 -16.16 -2.33
C ILE A 106 9.56 -15.34 -1.03
N SER A 107 10.34 -15.72 -0.01
CA SER A 107 10.34 -15.04 1.29
C SER A 107 11.18 -13.75 1.31
N ASN A 108 11.64 -13.25 0.16
CA ASN A 108 12.46 -12.06 0.12
C ASN A 108 11.66 -10.81 0.54
N LYS A 109 12.11 -10.19 1.63
CA LYS A 109 11.49 -9.01 2.26
C LYS A 109 11.38 -7.82 1.30
N LYS A 110 12.27 -7.69 0.31
CA LYS A 110 12.22 -6.58 -0.65
C LYS A 110 10.94 -6.61 -1.48
N HIS A 111 10.54 -7.79 -1.98
CA HIS A 111 9.30 -7.93 -2.76
C HIS A 111 8.06 -7.67 -1.90
N GLN A 112 8.08 -8.13 -0.64
CA GLN A 112 7.00 -7.90 0.31
C GLN A 112 6.82 -6.40 0.64
N ASN A 113 7.92 -5.64 0.74
CA ASN A 113 7.85 -4.19 0.95
C ASN A 113 7.25 -3.47 -0.26
N VAL A 114 7.70 -3.80 -1.47
CA VAL A 114 7.17 -3.18 -2.70
C VAL A 114 5.66 -3.45 -2.85
N LEU A 115 5.24 -4.70 -2.61
CA LEU A 115 3.83 -5.07 -2.63
C LEU A 115 3.03 -4.32 -1.55
N GLY A 116 3.61 -4.17 -0.36
CA GLY A 116 3.02 -3.38 0.72
C GLY A 116 2.78 -1.92 0.32
N PHE A 117 3.76 -1.28 -0.31
CA PHE A 117 3.60 0.09 -0.83
C PHE A 117 2.47 0.20 -1.84
N TYR A 118 2.36 -0.75 -2.79
CA TYR A 118 1.25 -0.73 -3.75
C TYR A 118 -0.11 -0.82 -3.06
N ILE A 119 -0.26 -1.72 -2.09
CA ILE A 119 -1.52 -1.86 -1.34
C ILE A 119 -1.82 -0.61 -0.51
N ALA A 120 -0.83 -0.04 0.17
CA ALA A 120 -0.98 1.17 0.98
C ALA A 120 -1.49 2.35 0.13
N THR A 121 -0.84 2.60 -1.02
CA THR A 121 -1.24 3.68 -1.92
C THR A 121 -2.62 3.42 -2.53
N LEU A 122 -2.93 2.17 -2.89
CA LEU A 122 -4.23 1.81 -3.44
C LEU A 122 -5.36 2.06 -2.42
N ILE A 123 -5.17 1.63 -1.17
CA ILE A 123 -6.11 1.91 -0.07
C ILE A 123 -6.28 3.41 0.13
N TYR A 124 -5.18 4.15 0.19
CA TYR A 124 -5.20 5.60 0.32
C TYR A 124 -6.03 6.25 -0.79
N CYS A 125 -5.75 5.93 -2.06
CA CYS A 125 -6.48 6.49 -3.20
C CYS A 125 -7.98 6.14 -3.16
N ILE A 126 -8.34 4.90 -2.80
CA ILE A 126 -9.75 4.51 -2.66
C ILE A 126 -10.44 5.31 -1.56
N LEU A 127 -9.81 5.45 -0.39
CA LEU A 127 -10.40 6.18 0.74
C LEU A 127 -10.67 7.65 0.39
N ILE A 128 -9.70 8.31 -0.26
CA ILE A 128 -9.88 9.70 -0.69
C ILE A 128 -10.95 9.79 -1.78
N LEU A 129 -10.97 8.87 -2.75
CA LEU A 129 -11.99 8.84 -3.82
C LEU A 129 -13.40 8.73 -3.23
N LEU A 130 -13.60 7.86 -2.25
CA LEU A 130 -14.89 7.65 -1.57
C LEU A 130 -15.36 8.89 -0.80
N SER A 131 -14.46 9.78 -0.39
CA SER A 131 -14.80 11.00 0.33
C SER A 131 -15.25 12.13 -0.59
N ILE A 132 -15.04 12.04 -1.91
CA ILE A 132 -15.43 13.10 -2.85
C ILE A 132 -16.94 13.08 -3.02
N LYS A 133 -17.63 14.04 -2.38
CA LYS A 133 -19.09 14.16 -2.38
C LYS A 133 -19.65 14.18 -3.80
N PRO A 134 -20.69 13.38 -4.11
CA PRO A 134 -21.37 13.42 -5.41
C PRO A 134 -21.80 14.86 -5.71
N THR A 135 -21.56 15.27 -6.95
CA THR A 135 -21.95 16.56 -7.52
C THR A 135 -23.45 16.65 -7.70
#